data_AF-A0A221NJ25-F1
#
_entry.id   AF-A0A221NJ25-F1
#
_cell.length_a   1.000
_cell.length_b   1.000
_cell.length_c   1.000
_cell.angle_alpha   90.00
_cell.angle_beta   90.00
_cell.angle_gamma   90.00
#
_symmetry.space_group_name_H-M   'P 1'
#
loop_
_entity.id
_entity.type
_entity.pdbx_description
1 polymer ?
#
loop_
_entity_poly.entity_id
_entity_poly.type
_entity_poly.pdbx_seq_one_letter_code
_entity_poly.pdbx_strand_id
1 'polypeptide(L)'
;MQMNPVLKPRVATPALIVASAVTLVLALILAVLSFTVSGTAWLLVALTTPCVVVLLFWAQRLQSQRQWQTETAAQWERLESLKAAGGTTTEVTVLTVDALQPTGSWITIRWNRFDHVQPAWIEALPEPIWPGSVLLIRPDPAQVQPGAPWPETYRISGDHVLAWAPLA
;
A
#
# COMPACT_ATOMS: atom_id res chain seq x y z
N MET A 1 14.17 -0.47 -7.15
CA MET A 1 13.01 0.41 -6.94
C MET A 1 12.36 0.01 -5.64
N GLN A 2 12.30 0.91 -4.66
CA GLN A 2 11.64 0.64 -3.37
C GLN A 2 10.12 0.66 -3.61
N MET A 3 9.44 -0.45 -3.31
CA MET A 3 7.99 -0.57 -3.48
C MET A 3 7.32 0.44 -2.54
N ASN A 4 6.41 1.29 -3.04
CA ASN A 4 5.61 2.14 -2.16
C ASN A 4 4.58 1.26 -1.43
N PRO A 5 4.73 1.07 -0.12
CA PRO A 5 3.88 0.18 0.66
C PRO A 5 2.46 0.74 0.86
N VAL A 6 2.20 2.00 0.52
CA VAL A 6 0.84 2.58 0.52
C VAL A 6 0.07 2.25 -0.76
N LEU A 7 0.76 1.92 -1.86
CA LEU A 7 0.10 1.54 -3.10
C LEU A 7 -0.21 0.05 -3.12
N LYS A 8 -1.46 -0.28 -2.79
CA LYS A 8 -1.97 -1.65 -2.90
C LYS A 8 -1.79 -2.18 -4.34
N PRO A 9 -1.07 -3.29 -4.55
CA PRO A 9 -0.88 -3.83 -5.88
C PRO A 9 -2.23 -4.24 -6.48
N ARG A 10 -2.55 -3.71 -7.67
CA ARG A 10 -3.75 -4.14 -8.41
C ARG A 10 -3.53 -5.57 -8.90
N VAL A 11 -4.35 -6.47 -8.35
CA VAL A 11 -4.29 -7.92 -8.60
C VAL A 11 -5.00 -8.28 -9.90
N ALA A 12 -6.14 -7.66 -10.17
CA ALA A 12 -6.95 -7.91 -11.35
C ALA A 12 -7.06 -6.63 -12.20
N THR A 13 -6.49 -6.65 -13.40
CA THR A 13 -6.79 -5.65 -14.43
C THR A 13 -7.87 -6.22 -15.36
N PRO A 14 -8.75 -5.38 -15.93
CA PRO A 14 -9.76 -5.84 -16.89
C PRO A 14 -9.16 -6.66 -18.03
N ALA A 15 -7.97 -6.25 -18.51
CA ALA A 15 -7.23 -6.97 -19.54
C ALA A 15 -6.80 -8.38 -19.10
N LEU A 16 -6.35 -8.57 -17.85
CA LEU A 16 -5.97 -9.89 -17.34
C LEU A 16 -7.19 -10.80 -17.17
N ILE A 17 -8.32 -10.24 -16.72
CA ILE A 17 -9.59 -10.97 -16.60
C ILE A 17 -10.04 -11.43 -18.00
N VAL A 18 -10.08 -10.52 -18.97
CA VAL A 18 -10.45 -10.84 -20.35
C VAL A 18 -9.49 -11.86 -20.96
N ALA A 19 -8.18 -11.68 -20.81
CA ALA A 19 -7.18 -12.61 -21.30
C ALA A 19 -7.36 -14.01 -20.70
N SER A 20 -7.62 -14.11 -19.39
CA SER A 20 -7.87 -15.38 -18.71
C SER A 20 -9.18 -16.05 -19.16
N ALA A 21 -10.25 -15.28 -19.36
CA ALA A 21 -11.52 -15.80 -19.87
C ALA A 21 -11.36 -16.33 -21.31
N VAL A 22 -10.68 -15.57 -22.17
CA VAL A 22 -10.41 -15.96 -23.57
C VAL A 22 -9.52 -17.20 -23.62
N THR A 23 -8.45 -17.26 -22.82
CA THR A 23 -7.60 -18.47 -22.78
C THR A 23 -8.37 -19.69 -22.28
N LEU A 24 -9.26 -19.55 -21.31
CA LEU A 24 -10.06 -20.65 -20.79
C LEU A 24 -11.08 -21.16 -21.82
N VAL A 25 -11.77 -20.24 -22.53
CA VAL A 25 -12.70 -20.59 -23.62
C VAL A 25 -11.96 -21.27 -24.77
N LEU A 26 -10.82 -20.71 -25.20
CA LEU A 26 -10.00 -21.28 -26.26
C LEU A 26 -9.43 -22.65 -25.86
N ALA A 27 -9.01 -22.80 -24.60
CA ALA A 27 -8.56 -24.06 -24.03
C ALA A 27 -9.65 -25.14 -24.09
N LEU A 28 -10.89 -24.79 -23.73
CA LEU A 28 -12.02 -25.71 -23.78
C LEU A 28 -12.31 -26.18 -25.22
N ILE A 29 -12.39 -25.23 -26.17
CA ILE A 29 -12.67 -25.52 -27.59
C ILE A 29 -11.61 -26.44 -28.17
N LEU A 30 -10.33 -26.11 -27.98
CA LEU A 30 -9.21 -26.88 -28.52
C LEU A 30 -9.07 -28.25 -27.84
N ALA A 31 -9.39 -28.37 -26.55
CA ALA A 31 -9.43 -29.66 -25.87
C ALA A 31 -10.49 -30.59 -26.49
N VAL A 32 -11.71 -30.10 -26.72
CA VAL A 32 -12.78 -30.88 -27.37
C VAL A 32 -12.39 -31.31 -28.79
N LEU A 33 -11.76 -30.43 -29.57
CA LEU A 33 -11.22 -30.74 -30.90
C LEU A 33 -10.14 -31.84 -30.84
N SER A 34 -9.30 -31.83 -29.80
CA SER A 34 -8.23 -32.82 -29.64
C SER A 34 -8.73 -34.26 -29.38
N PHE A 35 -9.91 -34.40 -28.77
CA PHE A 35 -10.54 -35.70 -28.52
C PHE A 35 -11.35 -36.23 -29.71
N THR A 36 -11.72 -35.35 -30.65
CA THR A 36 -12.61 -35.69 -31.76
C THR A 36 -11.87 -35.95 -33.07
N VAL A 37 -10.67 -35.41 -33.25
CA VAL A 37 -9.91 -35.50 -34.50
C VAL A 37 -8.55 -36.16 -34.28
N SER A 38 -8.24 -37.22 -35.02
CA SER A 38 -6.94 -37.90 -34.95
C SER A 38 -5.84 -37.04 -35.61
N GLY A 39 -4.69 -36.87 -34.95
CA GLY A 39 -3.54 -36.10 -35.47
C GLY A 39 -3.41 -34.67 -34.95
N THR A 40 -4.29 -34.21 -34.07
CA THR A 40 -4.29 -32.85 -33.50
C THR A 40 -3.53 -32.71 -32.17
N ALA A 41 -2.64 -33.65 -31.84
CA ALA A 41 -1.88 -33.64 -30.58
C ALA A 41 -1.03 -32.35 -30.41
N TRP A 42 -0.61 -31.71 -31.51
CA TRP A 42 0.10 -30.43 -31.49
C TRP A 42 -0.76 -29.26 -30.96
N LEU A 43 -2.10 -29.35 -31.05
CA LEU A 43 -3.01 -28.36 -30.47
C LEU A 43 -2.89 -28.31 -28.94
N LEU A 44 -2.59 -29.44 -28.29
CA LEU A 44 -2.37 -29.48 -26.84
C LEU A 44 -1.12 -28.68 -26.45
N VAL A 45 -0.05 -28.74 -27.26
CA VAL A 45 1.18 -27.96 -27.03
C VAL A 45 0.96 -26.46 -27.26
N ALA A 46 0.17 -26.11 -28.27
CA ALA A 46 -0.22 -24.71 -28.53
C ALA A 46 -1.06 -24.11 -27.39
N LEU A 47 -1.72 -24.95 -26.60
CA LEU A 47 -2.66 -24.58 -25.53
C LEU A 47 -1.97 -24.49 -24.16
N THR A 48 -0.97 -25.32 -23.91
CA THR A 48 -0.20 -25.31 -22.65
C THR A 48 0.58 -24.01 -22.51
N THR A 49 1.15 -23.49 -23.58
CA THR A 49 2.00 -22.29 -23.56
C THR A 49 1.25 -21.03 -23.05
N PRO A 50 0.10 -20.62 -23.61
CA PRO A 50 -0.63 -19.45 -23.12
C PRO A 50 -1.23 -19.68 -21.72
N CYS A 51 -1.69 -20.90 -21.40
CA CYS A 51 -2.16 -21.23 -20.05
C CYS A 51 -1.06 -21.06 -19.00
N VAL A 52 0.15 -21.57 -19.26
CA VAL A 52 1.30 -21.43 -18.35
C VAL A 52 1.67 -19.96 -18.16
N VAL A 53 1.68 -19.17 -19.24
CA VAL A 53 1.97 -17.73 -19.15
C VAL A 53 0.94 -17.00 -18.28
N VAL A 54 -0.35 -17.25 -18.48
CA VAL A 54 -1.42 -16.63 -17.67
C VAL A 54 -1.30 -17.04 -16.20
N LEU A 55 -1.05 -18.32 -15.91
CA LEU A 55 -0.87 -18.82 -14.55
C LEU A 55 0.34 -18.21 -13.85
N LEU A 56 1.48 -18.06 -14.56
CA LEU A 56 2.68 -17.43 -14.01
C LEU A 56 2.43 -15.95 -13.68
N PHE A 57 1.71 -15.22 -14.55
CA PHE A 57 1.33 -13.83 -14.30
C PHE A 57 0.43 -13.70 -13.06
N TRP A 58 -0.57 -14.57 -12.92
CA TRP A 58 -1.42 -14.61 -11.72
C TRP A 58 -0.61 -14.96 -10.46
N ALA A 59 0.28 -15.96 -10.54
CA ALA A 59 1.11 -16.38 -9.42
C ALA A 59 2.01 -15.23 -8.93
N GLN A 60 2.67 -14.52 -9.85
CA GLN A 60 3.51 -13.36 -9.50
C GLN A 60 2.68 -12.23 -8.86
N ARG A 61 1.50 -11.92 -9.40
CA ARG A 61 0.60 -10.88 -8.86
C ARG A 61 0.05 -11.25 -7.48
N LEU A 62 -0.28 -12.53 -7.27
CA LEU A 62 -0.75 -13.02 -5.98
C LEU A 62 0.38 -13.01 -4.94
N GLN A 63 1.61 -13.35 -5.35
CA GLN A 63 2.79 -13.28 -4.49
C GLN A 63 3.08 -11.85 -4.07
N SER A 64 3.07 -10.88 -5.00
CA SER A 64 3.29 -9.48 -4.65
C SER A 64 2.21 -8.93 -3.74
N GLN A 65 0.95 -9.34 -3.92
CA GLN A 65 -0.13 -9.01 -2.99
C GLN A 65 0.10 -9.59 -1.60
N ARG A 66 0.50 -10.87 -1.50
CA ARG A 66 0.79 -11.51 -0.22
C ARG A 66 1.94 -10.83 0.50
N GLN A 67 3.02 -10.52 -0.22
CA GLN A 67 4.16 -9.77 0.31
C GLN A 67 3.73 -8.40 0.84
N TRP A 68 2.94 -7.66 0.06
CA TRP A 68 2.39 -6.37 0.49
C TRP A 68 1.51 -6.50 1.74
N GLN A 69 0.68 -7.54 1.83
CA GLN A 69 -0.16 -7.80 3.01
C GLN A 69 0.68 -8.12 4.24
N THR A 70 1.72 -8.95 4.10
CA THR A 70 2.61 -9.29 5.23
C THR A 70 3.41 -8.10 5.72
N GLU A 71 3.93 -7.27 4.81
CA GLU A 71 4.65 -6.05 5.16
C GLU A 71 3.73 -5.02 5.83
N THR A 72 2.54 -4.82 5.28
CA THR A 72 1.52 -3.93 5.85
C THR A 72 1.10 -4.38 7.24
N ALA A 73 0.86 -5.68 7.43
CA ALA A 73 0.49 -6.24 8.72
C ALA A 73 1.61 -6.05 9.75
N ALA A 74 2.86 -6.29 9.37
CA ALA A 74 4.02 -6.07 10.25
C ALA A 74 4.18 -4.60 10.66
N GLN A 75 3.92 -3.65 9.75
CA GLN A 75 3.94 -2.22 10.09
C GLN A 75 2.83 -1.85 11.07
N TRP A 76 1.62 -2.36 10.86
CA TRP A 76 0.50 -2.17 11.80
C TRP A 76 0.76 -2.80 13.17
N GLU A 77 1.34 -3.99 13.21
CA GLU A 77 1.74 -4.65 14.46
C GLU A 77 2.82 -3.84 15.20
N ARG A 78 3.80 -3.27 14.48
CA ARG A 78 4.80 -2.37 15.04
C ARG A 78 4.16 -1.08 15.58
N LEU A 79 3.23 -0.49 14.85
CA LEU A 79 2.51 0.69 15.28
C LEU A 79 1.72 0.42 16.56
N GLU A 80 0.95 -0.66 16.59
CA GLU A 80 0.12 -1.02 17.74
C GLU A 80 0.96 -1.41 18.96
N SER A 81 2.07 -2.14 18.76
CA SER A 81 3.00 -2.46 19.85
C SER A 81 3.66 -1.22 20.44
N LEU A 82 4.05 -0.23 19.63
CA LEU A 82 4.61 1.03 20.12
C LEU A 82 3.57 1.91 20.82
N LYS A 83 2.35 1.93 20.29
CA LYS A 83 1.20 2.58 20.93
C LYS A 83 0.89 1.98 22.30
N ALA A 84 0.99 0.66 22.44
CA ALA A 84 0.82 -0.04 23.71
C ALA A 84 2.03 0.11 24.65
N ALA A 85 3.26 0.19 24.11
CA ALA A 85 4.50 0.16 24.88
C ALA A 85 4.85 1.48 25.60
N GLY A 86 4.24 2.62 25.26
CA GLY A 86 4.24 3.74 26.20
C GLY A 86 4.08 5.16 25.65
N GLY A 87 3.65 6.04 26.56
CA GLY A 87 3.70 7.49 26.46
C GLY A 87 2.46 8.16 25.87
N THR A 88 2.43 9.49 25.94
CA THR A 88 1.48 10.33 25.21
C THR A 88 1.81 10.21 23.72
N THR A 89 1.11 9.34 23.00
CA THR A 89 1.24 9.17 21.56
C THR A 89 -0.09 9.48 20.89
N THR A 90 -0.05 9.84 19.61
CA THR A 90 -1.25 10.08 18.83
C THR A 90 -1.06 9.65 17.39
N GLU A 91 -2.17 9.33 16.75
CA GLU A 91 -2.18 8.94 15.34
C GLU A 91 -2.61 10.14 14.50
N VAL A 92 -1.82 10.42 13.46
CA VAL A 92 -2.15 11.40 12.44
C VAL A 92 -2.11 10.74 11.07
N THR A 93 -3.12 10.98 10.24
CA THR A 93 -3.12 10.50 8.84
C THR A 93 -2.55 11.58 7.94
N VAL A 94 -1.57 11.24 7.11
CA VAL A 94 -1.05 12.12 6.06
C VAL A 94 -2.03 12.13 4.90
N LEU A 95 -2.61 13.28 4.59
CA LEU A 95 -3.54 13.46 3.48
C LEU A 95 -2.83 13.83 2.18
N THR A 96 -1.89 14.78 2.25
CA THR A 96 -1.10 15.24 1.10
C THR A 96 0.35 15.47 1.49
N VAL A 97 1.23 15.42 0.49
CA VAL A 97 2.64 15.82 0.58
C VAL A 97 2.85 16.84 -0.53
N ASP A 98 2.94 18.11 -0.16
CA ASP A 98 2.82 19.22 -1.11
C ASP A 98 4.19 19.62 -1.70
N ALA A 99 5.23 19.65 -0.86
CA ALA A 99 6.58 20.00 -1.30
C ALA A 99 7.65 19.22 -0.51
N LEU A 100 8.48 18.46 -1.23
CA LEU A 100 9.67 17.83 -0.68
C LEU A 100 10.82 18.84 -0.64
N GLN A 101 11.41 19.02 0.53
CA GLN A 101 12.60 19.83 0.74
C GLN A 101 13.71 18.98 1.39
N PRO A 102 14.99 19.38 1.31
CA PRO A 102 16.09 18.60 1.88
C PRO A 102 15.98 18.42 3.40
N THR A 103 15.35 19.39 4.08
CA THR A 103 15.21 19.44 5.55
C THR A 103 13.89 18.83 6.04
N GLY A 104 12.96 18.53 5.14
CA GLY A 104 11.61 18.10 5.51
C GLY A 104 10.60 18.26 4.39
N SER A 105 9.32 18.15 4.71
CA SER A 105 8.25 18.25 3.74
C SER A 105 7.05 18.99 4.31
N TRP A 106 6.39 19.76 3.46
CA TRP A 106 5.07 20.29 3.74
C TRP A 106 4.04 19.19 3.49
N ILE A 107 3.24 18.89 4.51
CA ILE A 107 2.21 17.86 4.49
C ILE A 107 0.90 18.41 5.02
N THR A 108 -0.21 17.84 4.59
CA THR A 108 -1.50 18.04 5.27
C THR A 108 -1.77 16.82 6.13
N ILE A 109 -2.06 17.02 7.42
CA ILE A 109 -2.38 15.93 8.34
C ILE A 109 -3.81 16.01 8.84
N ARG A 110 -4.37 14.86 9.17
CA ARG A 110 -5.60 14.73 9.96
C ARG A 110 -5.27 14.12 11.31
N TRP A 111 -5.61 14.80 12.40
CA TRP A 111 -5.56 14.23 13.74
C TRP A 111 -6.68 13.21 13.91
N ASN A 112 -6.34 11.92 13.94
CA ASN A 112 -7.35 10.85 13.92
C ASN A 112 -8.30 10.91 15.11
N ARG A 113 -7.80 11.34 16.28
CA ARG A 113 -8.59 11.45 17.51
C ARG A 113 -9.57 12.63 17.50
N PHE A 114 -9.24 13.71 16.80
CA PHE A 114 -9.99 14.98 16.84
C PHE A 114 -10.71 15.27 15.51
N ASP A 115 -10.48 14.45 14.48
CA ASP A 115 -10.91 14.67 13.11
C ASP A 115 -10.54 16.07 12.57
N HIS A 116 -9.45 16.63 13.07
CA HIS A 116 -8.99 17.98 12.72
C HIS A 116 -7.96 17.90 11.61
N VAL A 117 -8.18 18.65 10.53
CA VAL A 117 -7.26 18.73 9.39
C VAL A 117 -6.50 20.04 9.45
N GLN A 118 -5.18 19.98 9.33
CA GLN A 118 -4.32 21.16 9.34
C GLN A 118 -3.04 20.93 8.54
N PRO A 119 -2.39 21.99 8.05
CA PRO A 119 -1.06 21.88 7.47
C PRO A 119 -0.02 21.59 8.56
N ALA A 120 0.99 20.83 8.17
CA ALA A 120 2.12 20.51 9.01
C ALA A 120 3.43 20.50 8.22
N TRP A 121 4.50 20.81 8.93
CA TRP A 121 5.86 20.59 8.48
C TRP A 121 6.37 19.33 9.17
N ILE A 122 6.90 18.38 8.40
CA ILE A 122 7.59 17.21 8.94
C ILE A 122 9.06 17.27 8.55
N GLU A 123 9.96 17.06 9.51
CA GLU A 123 11.38 16.97 9.21
C GLU A 123 11.71 15.74 8.36
N ALA A 124 12.86 15.77 7.70
CA ALA A 124 13.30 14.67 6.86
C ALA A 124 13.40 13.37 7.68
N LEU A 125 12.59 12.38 7.31
CA LEU A 125 12.63 11.06 7.91
C LEU A 125 13.62 10.14 7.16
N PRO A 126 14.15 9.10 7.83
CA PRO A 126 14.96 8.07 7.17
C PRO A 126 14.19 7.31 6.08
N GLU A 127 12.87 7.20 6.25
CA GLU A 127 11.97 6.52 5.31
C GLU A 127 11.04 7.55 4.64
N PRO A 128 10.73 7.38 3.34
CA PRO A 128 9.86 8.30 2.63
C PRO A 128 8.42 8.21 3.14
N ILE A 129 7.80 9.37 3.33
CA ILE A 129 6.39 9.49 3.72
C ILE A 129 5.54 9.52 2.46
N TRP A 130 4.39 8.84 2.53
CA TRP A 130 3.46 8.73 1.41
C TRP A 130 2.08 9.26 1.81
N PRO A 131 1.35 9.94 0.90
CA PRO A 131 -0.06 10.26 1.12
C PRO A 131 -0.86 9.01 1.46
N GLY A 132 -1.70 9.08 2.48
CA GLY A 132 -2.47 7.96 3.03
C GLY A 132 -1.77 7.21 4.16
N SER A 133 -0.52 7.50 4.51
CA SER A 133 0.10 6.87 5.68
C SER A 133 -0.50 7.37 6.99
N VAL A 134 -0.62 6.47 7.96
CA VAL A 134 -0.89 6.80 9.37
C VAL A 134 0.45 6.86 10.08
N LEU A 135 0.73 7.99 10.73
CA LEU A 135 1.92 8.20 11.55
C LEU A 135 1.52 8.11 13.02
N LEU A 136 2.31 7.37 13.80
CA LEU A 136 2.28 7.43 15.25
C LEU A 136 3.32 8.45 15.70
N ILE A 137 2.85 9.57 16.25
CA ILE A 137 3.72 10.66 16.69
C ILE A 137 3.65 10.84 18.20
N ARG A 138 4.71 11.39 18.78
CA ARG A 138 4.69 12.02 20.09
C ARG A 138 4.27 13.48 19.91
N PRO A 139 3.07 13.90 20.35
CA PRO A 139 2.64 15.26 20.19
C PRO A 139 3.48 16.19 21.06
N ASP A 140 4.01 17.26 20.46
CA ASP A 140 4.74 18.30 21.18
C ASP A 140 3.78 19.18 22.02
N PRO A 141 3.87 19.14 23.37
CA PRO A 141 3.02 19.92 24.26
C PRO A 141 3.30 21.44 24.19
N ALA A 142 4.43 21.87 23.61
CA ALA A 142 4.66 23.29 23.38
C ALA A 142 3.78 23.85 22.24
N GLN A 143 3.33 22.98 21.33
CA GLN A 143 2.54 23.37 20.15
C GLN A 143 1.04 23.10 20.33
N VAL A 144 0.67 22.04 21.04
CA VAL A 144 -0.75 21.67 21.25
C VAL A 144 -0.99 21.44 22.73
N GLN A 145 -1.90 22.24 23.30
CA GLN A 145 -2.30 22.17 24.71
C GLN A 145 -3.82 22.11 24.83
N PRO A 146 -4.36 21.34 25.79
CA PRO A 146 -5.80 21.34 26.06
C PRO A 146 -6.31 22.76 26.35
N GLY A 147 -7.34 23.19 25.62
CA GLY A 147 -7.97 24.50 25.78
C GLY A 147 -7.29 25.66 25.05
N ALA A 148 -6.12 25.44 24.44
CA ALA A 148 -5.50 26.41 23.54
C ALA A 148 -6.05 26.27 22.11
N PRO A 149 -6.04 27.34 21.29
CA PRO A 149 -6.32 27.21 19.87
C PRO A 149 -5.28 26.32 19.18
N TRP A 150 -5.69 25.67 18.09
CA TRP A 150 -4.78 24.92 17.25
C TRP A 150 -3.76 25.87 16.60
N PRO A 151 -2.48 25.47 16.49
CA PRO A 151 -1.49 26.26 15.76
C PRO A 151 -1.85 26.28 14.27
N GLU A 152 -1.57 27.40 13.60
CA GLU A 152 -1.79 27.52 12.14
C GLU A 152 -1.00 26.47 11.35
N THR A 153 0.16 26.07 11.86
CA THR A 153 1.03 25.05 11.27
C THR A 153 1.66 24.24 12.38
N TYR A 154 1.54 22.92 12.27
CA TYR A 154 2.17 22.01 13.22
C TYR A 154 3.52 21.51 12.73
N ARG A 155 4.50 21.43 13.63
CA ARG A 155 5.85 20.94 13.32
C ARG A 155 6.04 19.57 13.95
N ILE A 156 6.33 18.60 13.10
CA ILE A 156 6.65 17.22 13.46
C ILE A 156 8.16 17.05 13.31
N SER A 157 8.86 16.97 14.43
CA SER A 157 10.28 16.62 14.45
C SER A 157 10.47 15.16 14.05
N GLY A 158 11.59 14.85 13.40
CA GLY A 158 11.83 13.49 12.88
C GLY A 158 11.91 12.44 14.00
N ASP A 159 12.44 12.82 15.16
CA ASP A 159 12.53 12.01 16.38
C ASP A 159 11.18 11.81 17.10
N HIS A 160 10.18 12.64 16.78
CA HIS A 160 8.82 12.51 17.29
C HIS A 160 7.97 11.54 16.47
N VAL A 161 8.42 11.10 15.29
CA VAL A 161 7.77 10.05 14.51
C VAL A 161 8.26 8.69 15.00
N LEU A 162 7.36 7.94 15.64
CA LEU A 162 7.70 6.67 16.29
C LEU A 162 7.53 5.48 15.34
N ALA A 163 6.48 5.52 14.53
CA ALA A 163 6.18 4.51 13.53
C ALA A 163 5.23 5.08 12.47
N TRP A 164 5.07 4.32 11.38
CA TRP A 164 4.08 4.60 10.36
C TRP A 164 3.48 3.30 9.83
N ALA A 165 2.27 3.38 9.29
CA ALA A 165 1.60 2.27 8.60
C ALA A 165 0.83 2.82 7.38
N PRO A 166 0.63 2.02 6.32
CA PRO A 166 -0.22 2.44 5.19
C PRO A 166 -1.71 2.43 5.59
N LEU A 167 -2.54 3.27 4.95
CA LEU A 167 -4.00 3.19 5.08
C LEU A 167 -4.48 1.79 4.67
N ALA A 168 -5.35 1.19 5.48
CA ALA A 168 -5.97 -0.11 5.21
C ALA A 168 -6.95 -0.08 4.02
#